data_AF-A0A6B3FJ32-F1
#
_entry.id   AF-A0A6B3FJ32-F1
#
_cell.length_a   1.000
_cell.length_b   1.000
_cell.length_c   1.000
_cell.angle_alpha   90.00
_cell.angle_beta   90.00
_cell.angle_gamma   90.00
#
_symmetry.space_group_name_H-M   'P 1'
#
loop_
_entity.id
_entity.type
_entity.pdbx_description
1 polymer ?
#
loop_
_entity_poly.entity_id
_entity_poly.type
_entity_poly.pdbx_seq_one_letter_code
_entity_poly.pdbx_strand_id
1 'polypeptide(L)' 'MPEGHTLHRLAADHDQRFGGRPVRAASPQGKFAASAALLDGAVLEGAEAHGKH' A
#
# COMPACT_ATOMS: atom_id res chain seq x y z
N MET A 1 15.33 5.44 -12.43
CA MET A 1 13.90 5.12 -12.55
C MET A 1 13.74 3.73 -11.98
N PRO A 2 12.89 3.47 -10.97
CA PRO A 2 12.64 2.10 -10.55
C PRO A 2 12.15 1.33 -11.78
N GLU A 3 12.87 0.26 -12.11
CA GLU A 3 12.53 -0.62 -13.23
C GLU A 3 11.14 -1.21 -12.96
N GLY A 4 10.32 -1.43 -14.01
CA GLY A 4 8.96 -1.97 -13.85
C GLY A 4 8.94 -3.25 -13.00
N HIS A 5 9.96 -4.10 -13.14
CA HIS A 5 10.15 -5.30 -12.32
C HIS A 5 10.19 -5.02 -10.81
N THR A 6 10.78 -3.89 -10.40
CA THR A 6 10.90 -3.52 -8.98
C THR A 6 9.55 -3.11 -8.40
N LEU A 7 8.72 -2.41 -9.17
CA LEU A 7 7.36 -2.04 -8.74
C LEU A 7 6.47 -3.28 -8.59
N HIS A 8 6.53 -4.22 -9.54
CA HIS A 8 5.80 -5.49 -9.44
C HIS A 8 6.24 -6.31 -8.23
N ARG A 9 7.55 -6.38 -7.96
CA ARG A 9 8.06 -7.06 -6.76
C ARG A 9 7.54 -6.38 -5.49
N LEU A 10 7.52 -5.05 -5.44
CA LEU A 10 7.00 -4.31 -4.27
C LEU A 10 5.51 -4.56 -4.06
N ALA A 11 4.72 -4.60 -5.14
CA ALA A 11 3.30 -4.94 -5.07
C ALA A 11 3.09 -6.34 -4.48
N ALA A 12 3.83 -7.35 -4.98
CA ALA A 12 3.78 -8.71 -4.44
C ALA A 12 4.24 -8.79 -2.97
N ASP A 13 5.27 -8.03 -2.59
CA ASP A 13 5.73 -7.95 -1.19
C ASP A 13 4.64 -7.33 -0.28
N HIS A 14 3.89 -6.35 -0.77
CA HIS A 14 2.77 -5.75 -0.05
C HIS A 14 1.62 -6.74 0.13
N ASP A 15 1.24 -7.46 -0.93
CA ASP A 15 0.21 -8.49 -0.86
C ASP A 15 0.55 -9.59 0.14
N GLN A 16 1.78 -10.11 0.10
CA GLN A 16 2.18 -11.15 1.04
C GLN A 16 2.15 -10.69 2.51
N ARG A 17 2.49 -9.42 2.76
CA ARG A 17 2.59 -8.90 4.14
C ARG A 17 1.26 -8.47 4.72
N PHE A 18 0.42 -7.86 3.88
CA PHE A 18 -0.76 -7.11 4.32
C PHE A 18 -2.07 -7.58 3.69
N GLY A 19 -2.04 -8.30 2.58
CA GLY A 19 -3.23 -8.72 1.83
C GLY A 19 -4.17 -9.61 2.65
N GLY A 20 -5.47 -9.30 2.59
CA GLY A 20 -6.52 -10.01 3.31
C GLY A 20 -6.56 -9.75 4.82
N ARG A 21 -5.87 -8.70 5.31
CA ARG A 21 -5.76 -8.39 6.74
C ARG A 21 -6.07 -6.91 7.00
N PRO A 22 -6.63 -6.58 8.18
CA PRO A 22 -6.70 -5.20 8.65
C PRO A 22 -5.29 -4.57 8.72
N VAL A 23 -5.13 -3.35 8.22
CA VAL A 23 -3.85 -2.62 8.25
C VAL A 23 -3.91 -1.40 9.16
N ARG A 24 -2.76 -0.98 9.67
CA ARG A 24 -2.63 0.35 10.28
C ARG A 24 -2.20 1.38 9.25
N ALA A 25 -2.89 2.52 9.21
CA ALA A 25 -2.58 3.63 8.34
C ALA A 25 -2.41 4.92 9.16
N ALA A 26 -1.30 5.62 8.95
CA ALA A 26 -1.02 6.87 9.67
C ALA A 26 -0.34 7.89 8.75
N SER A 27 -0.50 9.17 9.08
CA SER A 27 0.23 10.28 8.44
C SER A 27 0.97 11.06 9.53
N PRO A 28 2.20 10.65 9.90
CA PRO A 28 2.88 11.21 11.07
C PRO A 28 3.20 12.70 10.94
N GLN A 29 3.43 13.18 9.71
CA GLN A 29 3.65 14.59 9.42
C GLN A 29 2.34 15.36 9.13
N GLY A 30 1.19 14.73 9.32
CA GLY A 30 -0.13 15.37 9.28
C GLY A 30 -0.71 15.63 7.88
N LYS A 31 0.11 15.63 6.81
CA LYS A 31 -0.34 15.99 5.45
C LYS A 31 -1.60 15.25 4.98
N PHE A 32 -1.76 13.99 5.38
CA PHE A 32 -2.89 13.13 4.99
C PHE A 32 -3.60 12.52 6.21
N ALA A 33 -3.56 13.16 7.39
CA ALA A 33 -4.09 12.57 8.62
C ALA A 33 -5.58 12.20 8.52
N ALA A 34 -6.40 13.07 7.92
CA ALA A 34 -7.82 12.79 7.72
C ALA A 34 -8.06 11.56 6.83
N SER A 35 -7.35 11.46 5.71
CA SER A 35 -7.43 10.30 4.82
C SER A 35 -6.90 9.03 5.48
N ALA A 36 -5.81 9.11 6.24
CA ALA A 36 -5.26 7.97 6.97
C ALA A 36 -6.25 7.43 8.00
N ALA A 37 -6.97 8.30 8.71
CA ALA A 37 -7.99 7.90 9.68
C ALA A 37 -9.18 7.15 9.03
N LEU A 38 -9.48 7.42 7.75
CA LEU A 38 -10.51 6.67 7.02
C LEU A 38 -10.03 5.25 6.62
N LEU A 39 -8.73 5.03 6.56
CA LEU A 39 -8.12 3.77 6.12
C LEU A 39 -7.57 2.92 7.27
N ASP A 40 -7.33 3.50 8.45
CA ASP A 40 -6.83 2.76 9.61
C ASP A 40 -7.84 1.67 10.04
N GLY A 41 -7.38 0.42 10.08
CA GLY A 41 -8.19 -0.76 10.37
C GLY A 41 -8.92 -1.36 9.16
N ALA A 42 -8.86 -0.75 7.98
CA ALA A 42 -9.43 -1.33 6.77
C ALA A 42 -8.65 -2.58 6.33
N VAL A 43 -9.33 -3.53 5.68
CA VAL A 43 -8.69 -4.71 5.09
C VAL A 43 -8.05 -4.31 3.77
N LEU A 44 -6.77 -4.61 3.59
CA LEU A 44 -6.12 -4.46 2.29
C LEU A 44 -6.55 -5.61 1.37
N GLU A 45 -7.31 -5.31 0.33
CA GLU A 45 -7.80 -6.31 -0.63
C GLU A 45 -6.68 -6.82 -1.55
N GLY A 46 -5.76 -5.94 -1.95
CA GLY A 46 -4.60 -6.26 -2.76
C GLY A 46 -3.77 -5.02 -3.10
N ALA A 47 -2.62 -5.24 -3.74
CA ALA A 47 -1.68 -4.23 -4.18
C ALA A 47 -1.23 -4.56 -5.61
N GLU A 48 -1.48 -3.63 -6.53
CA GLU A 48 -1.07 -3.78 -7.92
C GLU A 48 -0.05 -2.71 -8.28
N ALA A 49 0.93 -3.09 -9.10
CA ALA A 49 1.84 -2.13 -9.70
C ALA A 49 1.19 -1.51 -10.94
N HIS A 50 0.82 -0.24 -10.86
CA HIS A 50 0.39 0.51 -12.04
C HIS A 50 1.58 1.20 -12.68
N GLY A 51 2.07 0.61 -13.74
CA GLY A 51 3.26 1.03 -14.44
C GLY A 51 3.60 -0.04 -15.45
N LYS A 52 4.08 0.41 -16.60
CA LYS A 52 4.52 -0.49 -17.66
C LYS A 52 5.81 -1.20 -17.19
N HIS A 53 6.20 -2.28 -17.85
CA HIS A 53 7.41 -2.19 -18.67
C HIS A 53 8.39 -1.07 -18.27
#